data_AF-A0A8J6EHY5-F1
#
_entry.id   AF-A0A8J6EHY5-F1
#
_cell.length_a   1.000
_cell.length_b   1.000
_cell.length_c   1.000
_cell.angle_alpha   90.00
_cell.angle_beta   90.00
_cell.angle_gamma   90.00
#
_symmetry.space_group_name_H-M   'P 1'
#
loop_
_entity.id
_entity.type
_entity.pdbx_description
1 polymer ?
#
loop_
_entity_poly.entity_id
_entity_poly.type
_entity_poly.pdbx_seq_one_letter_code
_entity_poly.pdbx_strand_id
1 'polypeptide(L)'
;MTERNVTVTSLLQQTLALLLKNVLLKWRRKWSTISEWLQNLAFVLLMFILINVGESNSLGRLEVSPAAKVGSLDEFDSSGFTVGYVHSPLSTREIMKKVTGKSMIPANIFKEYEGEKEMLEETTNGNLTVAIVFEDSYHYHIRYHMSNITLPNEYLSRIGNCYNWFNMCAPLNYWENGFLLLQASIDSAIIEISTNRSVWHNMDSIGVIKMRSLSSTWRVNLHIGSFLLFINLSFVSLMYLLCLYVSRERREMREIMQMMRLRALAFWLSWALLYAVYVLIMANLMTLLADDYVFLRSSYGLIMLLFFLYGISS
;
A
#
# COMPACT_ATOMS: atom_id res chain seq x y z
N MET A 1 56.48 12.98 49.42
CA MET A 1 55.64 13.48 48.32
C MET A 1 55.49 12.35 47.32
N THR A 2 54.42 11.56 47.42
CA THR A 2 54.10 10.48 46.46
C THR A 2 53.18 11.07 45.39
N GLU A 3 53.72 11.25 44.19
CA GLU A 3 52.92 11.59 43.01
C GLU A 3 51.88 10.51 42.78
N ARG A 4 50.62 10.87 43.02
CA ARG A 4 49.47 10.01 42.75
C ARG A 4 49.26 10.06 41.24
N ASN A 5 49.78 9.05 40.52
CA ASN A 5 49.51 8.84 39.10
C ASN A 5 47.99 8.78 38.85
N VAL A 6 47.41 9.89 38.42
CA VAL A 6 46.00 9.96 38.03
C VAL A 6 45.87 9.20 36.71
N THR A 7 45.51 7.93 36.79
CA THR A 7 45.16 7.11 35.64
C THR A 7 44.09 7.82 34.84
N VAL A 8 44.39 8.20 33.60
CA VAL A 8 43.42 8.79 32.67
C VAL A 8 42.29 7.78 32.50
N THR A 9 41.11 8.08 33.05
CA THR A 9 39.96 7.19 32.97
C THR A 9 39.56 7.02 31.51
N SER A 10 39.46 5.76 31.08
CA SER A 10 39.07 5.44 29.71
C SER A 10 37.64 5.88 29.44
N LEU A 11 37.34 6.24 28.17
CA LEU A 11 35.99 6.66 27.77
C LEU A 11 34.93 5.61 28.13
N LEU A 12 35.27 4.33 28.03
CA LEU A 12 34.39 3.20 28.36
C LEU A 12 34.09 3.10 29.86
N GLN A 13 35.07 3.34 30.72
CA GLN A 13 34.85 3.41 32.17
C GLN A 13 33.94 4.59 32.54
N GLN A 14 34.15 5.75 31.90
CA GLN A 14 33.29 6.92 32.11
C GLN A 14 31.85 6.67 31.64
N THR A 15 31.65 6.03 30.49
CA THR A 15 30.30 5.69 29.99
C THR A 15 29.59 4.71 30.91
N LEU A 16 30.27 3.67 31.39
CA LEU A 16 29.66 2.67 32.28
C LEU A 16 29.28 3.26 33.64
N ALA A 17 30.15 4.09 34.23
CA ALA A 17 29.85 4.76 35.49
C ALA A 17 28.64 5.70 35.36
N LEU A 18 28.57 6.45 34.27
CA LEU A 18 27.41 7.30 33.97
C LEU A 18 26.15 6.50 33.69
N LEU A 19 26.26 5.33 33.05
CA LEU A 19 25.11 4.49 32.75
C LEU A 19 24.49 3.96 34.05
N LEU A 20 25.34 3.49 34.97
CA LEU A 20 24.90 3.09 36.31
C LEU A 20 24.26 4.27 37.07
N LYS A 21 24.85 5.47 37.00
CA LYS A 21 24.24 6.69 37.57
C LYS A 21 22.85 6.94 36.99
N ASN A 22 22.71 6.86 35.66
CA ASN A 22 21.44 7.12 34.98
C ASN A 22 20.37 6.08 35.34
N VAL A 23 20.74 4.80 35.44
CA VAL A 23 19.86 3.72 35.92
C VAL A 23 19.40 4.00 37.35
N LEU A 24 20.31 4.34 38.26
CA LEU A 24 19.98 4.68 39.65
C LEU A 24 19.08 5.93 39.73
N LEU A 25 19.28 6.90 38.85
CA LEU A 25 18.47 8.12 38.81
C LEU A 25 17.03 7.82 38.34
N LYS A 26 16.86 6.98 37.31
CA LYS A 26 15.55 6.47 36.87
C LYS A 26 14.88 5.61 37.95
N TRP A 27 15.66 4.82 38.69
CA TRP A 27 15.17 4.04 39.83
C TRP A 27 14.73 4.91 41.00
N ARG A 28 15.41 6.03 41.27
CA ARG A 28 15.05 6.96 42.34
C ARG A 28 13.83 7.81 41.97
N ARG A 29 13.74 8.28 40.72
CA ARG A 29 12.57 9.03 40.21
C ARG A 29 11.48 8.10 39.68
N LYS A 30 10.97 7.19 40.53
CA LYS A 30 10.01 6.15 40.12
C LYS A 30 8.80 6.68 39.38
N TRP A 31 8.17 7.76 39.86
CA TRP A 31 6.97 8.33 39.24
C TRP A 31 7.19 8.84 37.81
N SER A 32 8.35 9.43 37.55
CA SER A 32 8.75 9.87 36.21
C SER A 32 8.87 8.67 35.27
N THR A 33 9.64 7.67 35.68
CA THR A 33 9.85 6.45 34.89
C THR A 33 8.55 5.67 34.70
N ILE A 34 7.69 5.59 35.72
CA ILE A 34 6.37 4.95 35.63
C ILE A 34 5.49 5.67 34.62
N SER A 35 5.44 7.01 34.66
CA SER A 35 4.63 7.78 33.71
C SER A 35 5.12 7.61 32.27
N GLU A 36 6.44 7.55 32.06
CA GLU A 36 7.03 7.29 30.75
C GLU A 36 6.60 5.91 30.21
N TRP A 37 6.74 4.86 31.02
CA TRP A 37 6.32 3.52 30.63
C TRP A 37 4.81 3.41 30.43
N LEU A 38 4.01 4.02 31.31
CA LEU A 38 2.56 4.00 31.23
C LEU A 38 2.06 4.62 29.92
N GLN A 39 2.63 5.75 29.49
CA GLN A 39 2.26 6.40 28.23
C GLN A 39 2.56 5.50 27.02
N ASN A 40 3.74 4.87 26.99
CA ASN A 40 4.12 4.03 25.86
C ASN A 40 3.39 2.69 25.84
N LEU A 41 3.16 2.10 27.02
CA LEU A 41 2.31 0.93 27.19
C LEU A 41 0.84 1.23 26.86
N ALA A 42 0.36 2.45 27.08
CA ALA A 42 -0.99 2.84 26.67
C ALA A 42 -1.16 2.83 25.14
N PHE A 43 -0.14 3.25 24.37
CA PHE A 43 -0.17 3.12 22.91
C PHE A 43 -0.16 1.67 22.44
N VAL A 44 0.65 0.82 23.10
CA VAL A 44 0.68 -0.63 22.86
C VAL A 44 -0.70 -1.24 23.17
N LEU A 45 -1.30 -0.88 24.30
CA LEU A 45 -2.62 -1.35 24.71
C LEU A 45 -3.71 -0.89 23.74
N LEU A 46 -3.66 0.38 23.29
CA LEU A 46 -4.58 0.89 22.27
C LEU A 46 -4.49 0.08 20.98
N MET A 47 -3.27 -0.27 20.56
CA MET A 47 -3.10 -1.17 19.42
C MET A 47 -3.67 -2.56 19.69
N PHE A 48 -3.37 -3.16 20.84
CA PHE A 48 -3.93 -4.45 21.22
C PHE A 48 -5.47 -4.43 21.20
N ILE A 49 -6.11 -3.37 21.71
CA ILE A 49 -7.56 -3.21 21.68
C ILE A 49 -8.06 -3.06 20.24
N LEU A 50 -7.45 -2.20 19.42
CA LEU A 50 -7.85 -2.00 18.02
C LEU A 50 -7.77 -3.28 17.20
N ILE A 51 -6.73 -4.07 17.48
CA ILE A 51 -6.52 -5.37 16.90
C ILE A 51 -7.65 -6.33 17.32
N ASN A 52 -7.89 -6.52 18.63
CA ASN A 52 -8.90 -7.46 19.12
C ASN A 52 -10.34 -7.05 18.77
N VAL A 53 -10.63 -5.74 18.79
CA VAL A 53 -11.95 -5.20 18.38
C VAL A 53 -12.15 -5.41 16.87
N GLY A 54 -11.09 -5.22 16.08
CA GLY A 54 -11.09 -5.52 14.63
C GLY A 54 -11.22 -7.00 14.30
N GLU A 55 -10.74 -7.87 15.20
CA GLU A 55 -10.71 -9.31 15.04
C GLU A 55 -12.08 -9.98 15.22
N SER A 56 -13.05 -9.32 15.85
CA SER A 56 -14.30 -9.94 16.29
C SER A 56 -15.16 -10.63 15.21
N ASN A 57 -14.88 -10.50 13.90
CA ASN A 57 -15.51 -11.34 12.86
C ASN A 57 -14.83 -11.37 11.47
N SER A 58 -13.60 -10.85 11.25
CA SER A 58 -13.12 -10.64 9.85
C SER A 58 -11.65 -10.90 9.51
N LEU A 59 -10.81 -11.33 10.46
CA LEU A 59 -9.39 -11.63 10.18
C LEU A 59 -9.08 -13.14 10.07
N GLY A 60 -10.10 -13.95 9.76
CA GLY A 60 -9.94 -15.35 9.41
C GLY A 60 -9.23 -15.50 8.06
N ARG A 61 -7.90 -15.33 8.06
CA ARG A 61 -6.99 -15.32 6.90
C ARG A 61 -7.25 -14.12 6.01
N LEU A 62 -6.18 -13.44 5.61
CA LEU A 62 -6.18 -12.61 4.39
C LEU A 62 -6.99 -13.36 3.33
N GLU A 63 -8.19 -12.89 3.03
CA GLU A 63 -9.07 -13.54 2.07
C GLU A 63 -8.31 -13.48 0.75
N VAL A 64 -7.73 -14.61 0.34
CA VAL A 64 -7.00 -14.65 -0.91
C VAL A 64 -8.06 -14.85 -1.98
N SER A 65 -8.19 -13.92 -2.91
CA SER A 65 -8.94 -14.22 -4.13
C SER A 65 -8.09 -15.23 -4.91
N PRO A 66 -8.55 -16.48 -5.09
CA PRO A 66 -7.75 -17.50 -5.75
C PRO A 66 -7.57 -17.14 -7.22
N ALA A 67 -6.48 -17.62 -7.81
CA ALA A 67 -6.33 -17.57 -9.25
C ALA A 67 -7.45 -18.40 -9.89
N ALA A 68 -8.12 -17.85 -10.89
CA ALA A 68 -9.21 -18.54 -11.58
C ALA A 68 -9.16 -18.21 -13.07
N LYS A 69 -9.40 -19.21 -13.92
CA LYS A 69 -9.68 -18.97 -15.34
C LYS A 69 -11.06 -18.34 -15.42
N VAL A 70 -11.15 -17.18 -16.05
CA VAL A 70 -12.41 -16.41 -16.18
C VAL A 70 -13.17 -16.91 -17.40
N GLY A 71 -12.50 -16.89 -18.54
CA GLY A 71 -13.04 -17.31 -19.83
C GLY A 71 -12.07 -17.01 -20.96
N SER A 72 -12.42 -17.45 -22.16
CA SER A 72 -11.74 -17.10 -23.41
C SER A 72 -12.56 -16.07 -24.18
N LEU A 73 -11.95 -15.21 -25.02
CA LEU A 73 -12.62 -14.05 -25.65
C LEU A 73 -13.91 -14.40 -26.42
N ASP A 74 -14.00 -15.62 -26.92
CA ASP A 74 -15.16 -16.21 -27.59
C ASP A 74 -16.36 -16.49 -26.65
N GLU A 75 -16.14 -16.63 -25.34
CA GLU A 75 -17.18 -16.97 -24.37
C GLU A 75 -17.93 -15.73 -23.83
N PHE A 76 -17.63 -14.52 -24.32
CA PHE A 76 -18.26 -13.29 -23.85
C PHE A 76 -19.74 -13.20 -24.25
N ASP A 77 -20.61 -12.90 -23.27
CA ASP A 77 -22.02 -12.64 -23.53
C ASP A 77 -22.22 -11.22 -24.08
N SER A 78 -22.59 -11.14 -25.35
CA SER A 78 -22.88 -9.86 -26.02
C SER A 78 -24.28 -9.31 -25.75
N SER A 79 -25.07 -9.95 -24.88
CA SER A 79 -26.45 -9.52 -24.60
C SER A 79 -26.49 -8.15 -23.91
N GLY A 80 -27.27 -7.21 -24.48
CA GLY A 80 -27.40 -5.85 -23.94
C GLY A 80 -26.19 -4.93 -24.15
N PHE A 81 -25.14 -5.39 -24.83
CA PHE A 81 -23.97 -4.58 -25.18
C PHE A 81 -24.27 -3.69 -26.40
N THR A 82 -24.01 -2.39 -26.33
CA THR A 82 -24.16 -1.45 -27.46
C THR A 82 -22.90 -0.61 -27.64
N VAL A 83 -22.42 -0.52 -28.88
CA VAL A 83 -21.17 0.16 -29.22
C VAL A 83 -21.44 1.23 -30.26
N GLY A 84 -21.02 2.46 -29.98
CA GLY A 84 -21.10 3.59 -30.90
C GLY A 84 -19.74 3.93 -31.45
N TYR A 85 -19.68 4.33 -32.71
CA TYR A 85 -18.47 4.88 -33.30
C TYR A 85 -18.79 6.06 -34.21
N VAL A 86 -17.84 7.01 -34.30
CA VAL A 86 -17.95 8.19 -35.16
C VAL A 86 -17.46 7.85 -36.58
N HIS A 87 -18.15 8.34 -37.61
CA HIS A 87 -17.80 8.01 -39.01
C HIS A 87 -16.43 8.53 -39.47
N SER A 88 -15.87 9.52 -38.77
CA SER A 88 -14.63 10.22 -39.12
C SER A 88 -13.48 9.69 -38.24
N PRO A 89 -12.28 9.44 -38.79
CA PRO A 89 -11.86 9.53 -40.20
C PRO A 89 -12.40 8.41 -41.11
N LEU A 90 -12.27 8.55 -42.45
CA LEU A 90 -12.77 7.56 -43.44
C LEU A 90 -12.30 6.12 -43.17
N SER A 91 -11.10 5.95 -42.58
CA SER A 91 -10.56 4.64 -42.19
C SER A 91 -11.41 3.93 -41.13
N THR A 92 -12.14 4.66 -40.29
CA THR A 92 -12.97 4.10 -39.22
C THR A 92 -14.04 3.16 -39.77
N ARG A 93 -14.73 3.54 -40.85
CA ARG A 93 -15.75 2.69 -41.49
C ARG A 93 -15.15 1.38 -41.99
N GLU A 94 -13.97 1.43 -42.58
CA GLU A 94 -13.29 0.23 -43.09
C GLU A 94 -12.89 -0.72 -41.94
N ILE A 95 -12.32 -0.16 -40.87
CA ILE A 95 -11.97 -0.90 -39.65
C ILE A 95 -13.22 -1.53 -39.02
N MET A 96 -14.28 -0.76 -38.79
CA MET A 96 -15.50 -1.24 -38.14
C MET A 96 -16.28 -2.25 -39.01
N LYS A 97 -16.21 -2.13 -40.33
CA LYS A 97 -16.74 -3.16 -41.25
C LYS A 97 -15.99 -4.49 -41.13
N LYS A 98 -14.67 -4.45 -40.90
CA LYS A 98 -13.88 -5.65 -40.62
C LYS A 98 -14.19 -6.25 -39.26
N VAL A 99 -14.36 -5.42 -38.23
CA VAL A 99 -14.76 -5.84 -36.88
C VAL A 99 -16.10 -6.58 -36.91
N THR A 100 -17.12 -6.02 -37.56
CA THR A 100 -18.45 -6.65 -37.67
C THR A 100 -18.47 -7.93 -38.51
N GLY A 101 -17.58 -8.05 -39.50
CA GLY A 101 -17.54 -9.22 -40.37
C GLY A 101 -16.87 -10.46 -39.77
N LYS A 102 -16.04 -10.30 -38.72
CA LYS A 102 -15.25 -11.41 -38.13
C LYS A 102 -15.39 -11.56 -36.62
N SER A 103 -15.69 -10.50 -35.88
CA SER A 103 -15.85 -10.61 -34.43
C SER A 103 -17.13 -11.39 -34.10
N MET A 104 -17.12 -12.07 -32.96
CA MET A 104 -18.32 -12.68 -32.39
C MET A 104 -19.36 -11.65 -31.92
N ILE A 105 -19.12 -10.34 -32.10
CA ILE A 105 -20.05 -9.28 -31.74
C ILE A 105 -21.03 -9.10 -32.91
N PRO A 106 -22.34 -9.39 -32.73
CA PRO A 106 -23.34 -9.15 -33.75
C PRO A 106 -23.27 -7.73 -34.33
N ALA A 107 -23.37 -7.60 -35.66
CA ALA A 107 -23.36 -6.30 -36.33
C ALA A 107 -24.42 -5.32 -35.78
N ASN A 108 -25.55 -5.85 -35.27
CA ASN A 108 -26.66 -5.09 -34.69
C ASN A 108 -26.30 -4.31 -33.41
N ILE A 109 -25.14 -4.61 -32.81
CA ILE A 109 -24.64 -3.94 -31.60
C ILE A 109 -23.99 -2.59 -31.94
N PHE A 110 -23.50 -2.44 -33.16
CA PHE A 110 -22.77 -1.26 -33.59
C PHE A 110 -23.71 -0.19 -34.15
N LYS A 111 -23.59 1.03 -33.63
CA LYS A 111 -24.28 2.22 -34.11
C LYS A 111 -23.27 3.23 -34.62
N GLU A 112 -23.54 3.78 -35.79
CA GLU A 112 -22.72 4.80 -36.40
C GLU A 112 -23.29 6.19 -36.09
N TYR A 113 -22.42 7.14 -35.71
CA TYR A 113 -22.79 8.52 -35.39
C TYR A 113 -22.05 9.51 -36.28
N GLU A 114 -22.69 10.65 -36.58
CA GLU A 114 -22.07 11.70 -37.36
C GLU A 114 -21.08 12.54 -36.55
N GLY A 115 -21.42 12.84 -35.28
CA GLY A 115 -20.61 13.67 -34.40
C GLY A 115 -20.26 12.98 -33.08
N GLU A 116 -19.06 13.25 -32.56
CA GLU A 116 -18.62 12.77 -31.26
C GLU A 116 -19.55 13.23 -30.11
N LYS A 117 -20.06 14.47 -30.18
CA LYS A 117 -20.92 15.03 -29.13
C LYS A 117 -22.22 14.27 -28.95
N GLU A 118 -22.90 13.95 -30.04
CA GLU A 118 -24.16 13.20 -30.04
C GLU A 118 -23.97 11.80 -29.42
N MET A 119 -22.91 11.10 -29.84
CA MET A 119 -22.55 9.79 -29.29
C MET A 119 -22.26 9.84 -27.78
N LEU A 120 -21.55 10.89 -27.32
CA LEU A 120 -21.24 11.07 -25.90
C LEU A 120 -22.46 11.41 -25.06
N GLU A 121 -23.42 12.17 -25.59
CA GLU A 121 -24.69 12.44 -24.92
C GLU A 121 -25.49 11.14 -24.73
N GLU A 122 -25.57 10.28 -25.74
CA GLU A 122 -26.22 8.96 -25.61
C GLU A 122 -25.50 8.02 -24.63
N THR A 123 -24.17 8.10 -24.56
CA THR A 123 -23.37 7.36 -23.56
C THR A 123 -23.69 7.83 -22.14
N THR A 124 -23.85 9.14 -21.95
CA THR A 124 -24.16 9.73 -20.64
C THR A 124 -25.58 9.39 -20.19
N ASN A 125 -26.51 9.30 -21.13
CA ASN A 125 -27.90 8.90 -20.88
C ASN A 125 -28.07 7.40 -20.62
N GLY A 126 -27.02 6.59 -20.80
CA GLY A 126 -27.04 5.14 -20.60
C GLY A 126 -27.62 4.32 -21.76
N ASN A 127 -27.93 4.96 -22.89
CA ASN A 127 -28.43 4.28 -24.10
C ASN A 127 -27.30 3.57 -24.88
N LEU A 128 -26.07 4.04 -24.70
CA LEU A 128 -24.87 3.50 -25.31
C LEU A 128 -23.92 2.97 -24.24
N THR A 129 -23.49 1.71 -24.35
CA THR A 129 -22.55 1.12 -23.38
C THR A 129 -21.14 1.64 -23.58
N VAL A 130 -20.71 1.77 -24.85
CA VAL A 130 -19.32 2.11 -25.22
C VAL A 130 -19.28 3.05 -26.41
N ALA A 131 -18.43 4.07 -26.33
CA ALA A 131 -18.16 5.01 -27.41
C ALA A 131 -16.71 4.84 -27.93
N ILE A 132 -16.55 4.70 -29.24
CA ILE A 132 -15.24 4.60 -29.89
C ILE A 132 -14.98 5.84 -30.73
N VAL A 133 -13.85 6.49 -30.50
CA VAL A 133 -13.40 7.66 -31.25
C VAL A 133 -12.03 7.36 -31.84
N PHE A 134 -11.92 7.36 -33.15
CA PHE A 134 -10.64 7.24 -33.84
C PHE A 134 -10.07 8.64 -34.08
N GLU A 135 -8.81 8.86 -33.71
CA GLU A 135 -8.07 10.04 -34.13
C GLU A 135 -7.41 9.78 -35.49
N ASP A 136 -6.80 8.59 -35.63
CA ASP A 136 -6.12 8.12 -36.83
C ASP A 136 -6.41 6.62 -37.05
N SER A 137 -5.93 6.04 -38.16
CA SER A 137 -6.09 4.61 -38.45
C SER A 137 -5.45 3.67 -37.43
N TYR A 138 -4.53 4.18 -36.59
CA TYR A 138 -3.81 3.41 -35.56
C TYR A 138 -4.01 3.96 -34.14
N HIS A 139 -4.73 5.08 -33.98
CA HIS A 139 -4.92 5.72 -32.70
C HIS A 139 -6.41 5.92 -32.45
N TYR A 140 -6.91 5.25 -31.41
CA TYR A 140 -8.33 5.26 -31.06
C TYR A 140 -8.53 5.24 -29.55
N HIS A 141 -9.67 5.77 -29.12
CA HIS A 141 -10.09 5.84 -27.74
C HIS A 141 -11.38 5.04 -27.55
N ILE A 142 -11.35 4.09 -26.62
CA ILE A 142 -12.56 3.42 -26.14
C ILE A 142 -13.01 4.10 -24.85
N ARG A 143 -14.20 4.69 -24.88
CA ARG A 143 -14.78 5.44 -23.76
C ARG A 143 -15.94 4.68 -23.16
N TYR A 144 -15.88 4.53 -21.85
CA TYR A 144 -16.93 3.92 -21.03
C TYR A 144 -17.49 4.95 -20.06
N HIS A 145 -18.75 4.74 -19.65
CA HIS A 145 -19.26 5.45 -18.49
C HIS A 145 -18.48 5.05 -17.23
N MET A 146 -18.22 6.02 -16.34
CA MET A 146 -17.35 5.86 -15.18
C MET A 146 -17.81 4.78 -14.19
N SER A 147 -19.10 4.42 -14.21
CA SER A 147 -19.64 3.34 -13.38
C SER A 147 -19.31 1.94 -13.90
N ASN A 148 -19.06 1.79 -15.20
CA ASN A 148 -18.98 0.48 -15.84
C ASN A 148 -17.55 -0.06 -15.75
N ILE A 149 -16.55 0.79 -15.99
CA ILE A 149 -15.15 0.38 -16.00
C ILE A 149 -14.36 0.98 -14.84
N THR A 150 -13.37 0.22 -14.37
CA THR A 150 -12.43 0.73 -13.35
C THR A 150 -11.46 1.71 -14.01
N LEU A 151 -11.14 2.83 -13.36
CA LEU A 151 -10.18 3.77 -13.92
C LEU A 151 -8.78 3.16 -13.97
N PRO A 152 -8.05 3.30 -15.11
CA PRO A 152 -6.65 2.91 -15.22
C PRO A 152 -5.75 3.97 -14.57
N ASN A 153 -5.91 4.21 -13.27
CA ASN A 153 -4.99 5.03 -12.49
C ASN A 153 -4.22 4.18 -11.46
N GLU A 154 -2.92 4.01 -11.68
CA GLU A 154 -2.02 3.25 -10.81
C GLU A 154 -1.99 3.75 -9.35
N TYR A 155 -2.24 5.05 -9.13
CA TYR A 155 -2.28 5.64 -7.78
C TYR A 155 -3.60 5.40 -7.06
N LEU A 156 -4.69 5.19 -7.81
CA LEU A 156 -5.99 4.82 -7.25
C LEU A 156 -6.04 3.30 -7.17
N SER A 157 -5.52 2.76 -6.05
CA SER A 157 -5.40 1.35 -5.61
C SER A 157 -6.52 0.34 -5.99
N ARG A 158 -7.63 0.76 -6.62
CA ARG A 158 -8.73 -0.07 -7.10
C ARG A 158 -8.40 -1.02 -8.26
N ILE A 159 -7.37 -0.77 -9.07
CA ILE A 159 -7.11 -1.59 -10.27
C ILE A 159 -6.82 -3.06 -9.91
N GLY A 160 -6.17 -3.35 -8.78
CA GLY A 160 -5.69 -4.69 -8.44
C GLY A 160 -6.51 -5.46 -7.40
N ASN A 161 -7.57 -4.85 -6.84
CA ASN A 161 -8.26 -5.41 -5.69
C ASN A 161 -9.51 -6.19 -6.09
N CYS A 162 -9.55 -7.46 -5.72
CA CYS A 162 -10.80 -8.22 -5.67
C CYS A 162 -11.30 -8.27 -4.22
N TYR A 163 -12.58 -8.01 -4.01
CA TYR A 163 -13.23 -8.06 -2.70
C TYR A 163 -14.10 -9.32 -2.63
N ASN A 164 -13.80 -10.22 -1.70
CA ASN A 164 -14.57 -11.46 -1.53
C ASN A 164 -15.99 -11.21 -1.00
N TRP A 165 -16.20 -10.21 -0.13
CA TRP A 165 -17.53 -9.94 0.46
C TRP A 165 -18.63 -9.66 -0.58
N PHE A 166 -18.27 -8.99 -1.68
CA PHE A 166 -19.21 -8.64 -2.75
C PHE A 166 -19.02 -9.49 -4.01
N ASN A 167 -18.12 -10.50 -3.98
CA ASN A 167 -17.58 -11.13 -5.20
C ASN A 167 -17.16 -10.11 -6.28
N MET A 168 -16.83 -8.90 -5.87
CA MET A 168 -16.59 -7.79 -6.77
C MET A 168 -15.09 -7.73 -7.04
N CYS A 169 -14.69 -7.97 -8.29
CA CYS A 169 -13.32 -7.76 -8.70
C CYS A 169 -13.26 -6.65 -9.73
N ALA A 170 -12.77 -5.48 -9.31
CA ALA A 170 -12.67 -4.29 -10.15
C ALA A 170 -11.94 -4.53 -11.50
N PRO A 171 -10.84 -5.31 -11.57
CA PRO A 171 -10.25 -5.63 -12.86
C PRO A 171 -11.08 -6.59 -13.74
N LEU A 172 -12.01 -7.38 -13.19
CA LEU A 172 -12.94 -8.18 -14.00
C LEU A 172 -13.91 -7.30 -14.79
N ASN A 173 -14.14 -6.05 -14.39
CA ASN A 173 -14.98 -5.13 -15.16
C ASN A 173 -14.47 -4.92 -16.59
N TYR A 174 -13.16 -5.06 -16.87
CA TYR A 174 -12.64 -5.00 -18.24
C TYR A 174 -13.06 -6.20 -19.09
N TRP A 175 -13.27 -7.34 -18.45
CA TRP A 175 -13.79 -8.55 -19.08
C TRP A 175 -15.32 -8.48 -19.20
N GLU A 176 -16.02 -8.27 -18.08
CA GLU A 176 -17.48 -8.31 -18.00
C GLU A 176 -18.17 -7.22 -18.83
N ASN A 177 -17.51 -6.07 -19.05
CA ASN A 177 -18.04 -5.01 -19.90
C ASN A 177 -17.50 -5.05 -21.34
N GLY A 178 -16.88 -6.16 -21.76
CA GLY A 178 -16.49 -6.38 -23.15
C GLY A 178 -15.31 -5.53 -23.66
N PHE A 179 -14.58 -4.83 -22.79
CA PHE A 179 -13.47 -3.96 -23.20
C PHE A 179 -12.36 -4.77 -23.87
N LEU A 180 -11.98 -5.90 -23.29
CA LEU A 180 -10.93 -6.77 -23.84
C LEU A 180 -11.31 -7.34 -25.21
N LEU A 181 -12.58 -7.74 -25.37
CA LEU A 181 -13.10 -8.23 -26.65
C LEU A 181 -13.09 -7.15 -27.71
N LEU A 182 -13.56 -5.95 -27.36
CA LEU A 182 -13.62 -4.83 -28.29
C LEU A 182 -12.22 -4.40 -28.73
N GLN A 183 -11.29 -4.29 -27.77
CA GLN A 183 -9.90 -3.96 -28.05
C GLN A 183 -9.26 -5.00 -28.97
N ALA A 184 -9.35 -6.29 -28.63
CA ALA A 184 -8.80 -7.36 -29.48
C ALA A 184 -9.41 -7.38 -30.89
N SER A 185 -10.72 -7.09 -31.00
CA SER A 185 -11.42 -7.06 -32.30
C SER A 185 -10.94 -5.90 -33.17
N ILE A 186 -10.79 -4.71 -32.60
CA ILE A 186 -10.30 -3.51 -33.31
C ILE A 186 -8.83 -3.72 -33.70
N ASP A 187 -7.98 -4.17 -32.76
CA ASP A 187 -6.57 -4.42 -33.02
C ASP A 187 -6.36 -5.48 -34.09
N SER A 188 -7.13 -6.57 -34.06
CA SER A 188 -7.10 -7.59 -35.11
C SER A 188 -7.51 -7.01 -36.47
N ALA A 189 -8.51 -6.11 -36.51
CA ALA A 189 -8.95 -5.49 -37.75
C ALA A 189 -7.89 -4.54 -38.33
N ILE A 190 -7.27 -3.71 -37.49
CA ILE A 190 -6.19 -2.80 -37.89
C ILE A 190 -4.99 -3.59 -38.42
N ILE A 191 -4.57 -4.66 -37.72
CA ILE A 191 -3.45 -5.51 -38.16
C ILE A 191 -3.79 -6.18 -39.49
N GLU A 192 -5.01 -6.70 -39.66
CA GLU A 192 -5.43 -7.34 -40.91
C GLU A 192 -5.44 -6.37 -42.08
N ILE A 193 -5.96 -5.15 -41.89
CA ILE A 193 -5.96 -4.11 -42.93
C ILE A 193 -4.51 -3.75 -43.33
N SER A 194 -3.60 -3.70 -42.36
CA SER A 194 -2.22 -3.29 -42.58
C SER A 194 -1.34 -4.40 -43.19
N THR A 195 -1.58 -5.65 -42.80
CA THR A 195 -0.72 -6.80 -43.16
C THR A 195 -1.35 -7.74 -44.19
N ASN A 196 -2.62 -7.54 -44.53
CA ASN A 196 -3.44 -8.42 -45.35
C ASN A 196 -3.49 -9.87 -44.84
N ARG A 197 -3.24 -10.07 -43.54
CA ARG A 197 -3.28 -11.38 -42.86
C ARG A 197 -4.21 -11.31 -41.66
N SER A 198 -5.16 -12.24 -41.58
CA SER A 198 -6.05 -12.33 -40.43
C SER A 198 -5.32 -12.88 -39.20
N VAL A 199 -5.45 -12.18 -38.08
CA VAL A 199 -4.84 -12.55 -36.79
C VAL A 199 -5.91 -12.97 -35.75
N TRP A 200 -7.20 -12.85 -36.08
CA TRP A 200 -8.30 -13.12 -35.15
C TRP A 200 -8.24 -14.50 -34.47
N HIS A 201 -7.96 -15.58 -35.20
CA HIS A 201 -7.82 -16.94 -34.66
C HIS A 201 -6.65 -17.08 -33.64
N ASN A 202 -5.69 -16.16 -33.65
CA ASN A 202 -4.67 -16.15 -32.60
C ASN A 202 -5.16 -15.36 -31.38
N MET A 203 -6.04 -14.38 -31.59
CA MET A 203 -6.56 -13.52 -30.52
C MET A 203 -7.74 -14.15 -29.79
N ASP A 204 -8.66 -14.84 -30.47
CA ASP A 204 -9.82 -15.49 -29.84
C ASP A 204 -9.42 -16.52 -28.76
N SER A 205 -8.29 -17.19 -28.95
CA SER A 205 -7.71 -18.15 -28.00
C SER A 205 -7.09 -17.52 -26.73
N ILE A 206 -7.06 -16.18 -26.63
CA ILE A 206 -6.51 -15.49 -25.47
C ILE A 206 -7.45 -15.71 -24.27
N GLY A 207 -7.00 -16.55 -23.34
CA GLY A 207 -7.68 -16.82 -22.08
C GLY A 207 -7.43 -15.73 -21.05
N VAL A 208 -8.51 -15.21 -20.46
CA VAL A 208 -8.43 -14.28 -19.33
C VAL A 208 -8.29 -15.07 -18.03
N ILE A 209 -7.22 -14.76 -17.31
CA ILE A 209 -6.95 -15.32 -15.99
C ILE A 209 -7.03 -14.23 -14.94
N LYS A 210 -7.85 -14.48 -13.91
CA LYS A 210 -7.81 -13.71 -12.69
C LYS A 210 -6.59 -14.17 -11.90
N MET A 211 -5.63 -13.28 -11.69
CA MET A 211 -4.47 -13.58 -10.86
C MET A 211 -4.85 -13.66 -9.38
N ARG A 212 -4.05 -14.41 -8.63
CA ARG A 212 -4.19 -14.47 -7.17
C ARG A 212 -3.91 -13.09 -6.57
N SER A 213 -4.87 -12.54 -5.83
CA SER A 213 -4.72 -11.25 -5.16
C SER A 213 -5.07 -11.36 -3.67
N LEU A 214 -4.48 -10.47 -2.88
CA LEU A 214 -4.88 -10.27 -1.50
C LEU A 214 -6.20 -9.48 -1.52
N SER A 215 -7.27 -10.00 -0.91
CA SER A 215 -8.50 -9.24 -0.72
C SER A 215 -8.21 -8.11 0.25
N SER A 216 -8.06 -6.91 -0.30
CA SER A 216 -7.79 -5.69 0.45
C SER A 216 -9.11 -5.06 0.89
N THR A 217 -9.68 -5.52 1.99
CA THR A 217 -10.89 -4.89 2.56
C THR A 217 -10.56 -3.51 3.16
N TRP A 218 -11.47 -2.54 3.04
CA TRP A 218 -11.35 -1.21 3.66
C TRP A 218 -10.99 -1.28 5.16
N ARG A 219 -11.60 -2.23 5.88
CA ARG A 219 -11.28 -2.52 7.29
C ARG A 219 -9.80 -2.87 7.48
N VAL A 220 -9.24 -3.75 6.66
CA VAL A 220 -7.83 -4.14 6.72
C VAL A 220 -6.92 -2.94 6.50
N ASN A 221 -7.23 -2.10 5.51
CA ASN A 221 -6.45 -0.87 5.25
C ASN A 221 -6.53 0.12 6.41
N LEU A 222 -7.70 0.31 7.03
CA LEU A 222 -7.83 1.13 8.23
C LEU A 222 -7.06 0.55 9.43
N HIS A 223 -7.06 -0.78 9.58
CA HIS A 223 -6.28 -1.44 10.63
C HIS A 223 -4.78 -1.28 10.42
N ILE A 224 -4.28 -1.47 9.19
CA ILE A 224 -2.86 -1.24 8.86
C ILE A 224 -2.48 0.24 9.06
N GLY A 225 -3.31 1.16 8.57
CA GLY A 225 -3.07 2.60 8.71
C GLY A 225 -3.06 3.07 10.16
N SER A 226 -4.01 2.59 10.98
CA SER A 226 -4.04 2.90 12.42
C SER A 226 -2.85 2.28 13.15
N PHE A 227 -2.49 1.04 12.85
CA PHE A 227 -1.29 0.38 13.39
C PHE A 227 -0.02 1.21 13.11
N LEU A 228 0.19 1.63 11.86
CA LEU A 228 1.33 2.48 11.49
C LEU A 228 1.32 3.80 12.28
N LEU A 229 0.17 4.44 12.42
CA LEU A 229 0.03 5.69 13.16
C LEU A 229 0.41 5.53 14.65
N PHE A 230 -0.10 4.49 15.32
CA PHE A 230 0.19 4.28 16.74
C PHE A 230 1.63 3.86 17.01
N ILE A 231 2.25 3.08 16.11
CA ILE A 231 3.69 2.78 16.18
C ILE A 231 4.50 4.07 16.14
N ASN A 232 4.25 4.93 15.14
CA ASN A 232 4.97 6.20 14.99
C ASN A 232 4.79 7.08 16.24
N LEU A 233 3.55 7.21 16.74
CA LEU A 233 3.26 7.99 17.94
C LEU A 233 4.00 7.45 19.18
N SER A 234 4.12 6.14 19.33
CA SER A 234 4.83 5.54 20.46
C SER A 234 6.33 5.86 20.44
N PHE A 235 6.98 5.79 19.29
CA PHE A 235 8.41 6.09 19.15
C PHE A 235 8.69 7.59 19.25
N VAL A 236 7.85 8.43 18.65
CA VAL A 236 7.95 9.90 18.79
C VAL A 236 7.77 10.32 20.25
N SER A 237 6.82 9.73 20.97
CA SER A 237 6.60 9.96 22.40
C SER A 237 7.84 9.59 23.23
N LEU A 238 8.41 8.41 23.00
CA LEU A 238 9.66 7.96 23.65
C LEU A 238 10.81 8.94 23.41
N MET A 239 11.01 9.32 22.15
CA MET A 239 12.10 10.22 21.76
C MET A 239 11.93 11.63 22.31
N TYR A 240 10.70 12.15 22.32
CA TYR A 240 10.39 13.45 22.90
C TYR A 240 10.72 13.49 24.39
N LEU A 241 10.31 12.46 25.14
CA LEU A 241 10.63 12.35 26.56
C LEU A 241 12.14 12.24 26.77
N LEU A 242 12.86 11.43 25.97
CA LEU A 242 14.32 11.37 25.97
C LEU A 242 14.94 12.77 25.82
N CYS A 243 14.54 13.49 24.79
CA CYS A 243 15.07 14.82 24.50
C CYS A 243 14.86 15.79 25.67
N LEU A 244 13.69 15.75 26.32
CA LEU A 244 13.42 16.55 27.51
C LEU A 244 14.32 16.16 28.69
N TYR A 245 14.46 14.87 29.00
CA TYR A 245 15.31 14.41 30.12
C TYR A 245 16.77 14.75 29.91
N VAL A 246 17.31 14.46 28.72
CA VAL A 246 18.71 14.74 28.41
C VAL A 246 18.97 16.24 28.41
N SER A 247 18.06 17.05 27.86
CA SER A 247 18.21 18.51 27.88
C SER A 247 18.20 19.07 29.30
N ARG A 248 17.33 18.55 30.17
CA ARG A 248 17.25 18.96 31.57
C ARG A 248 18.49 18.53 32.35
N GLU A 249 18.87 17.25 32.27
CA GLU A 249 20.04 16.72 32.97
C GLU A 249 21.32 17.40 32.48
N ARG A 250 21.43 17.66 31.17
CA ARG A 250 22.58 18.36 30.60
C ARG A 250 22.71 19.78 31.17
N ARG A 251 21.60 20.48 31.43
CA ARG A 251 21.63 21.79 32.08
C ARG A 251 22.07 21.67 33.54
N GLU A 252 21.48 20.74 34.30
CA GLU A 252 21.77 20.53 35.73
C GLU A 252 23.22 20.03 35.98
N MET A 253 23.74 19.17 35.11
CA MET A 253 25.05 18.52 35.30
C MET A 253 26.21 19.20 34.58
N ARG A 254 25.98 20.28 33.83
CA ARG A 254 27.01 20.92 32.98
C ARG A 254 28.24 21.31 33.79
N GLU A 255 28.03 22.03 34.89
CA GLU A 255 29.10 22.54 35.74
C GLU A 255 29.82 21.41 36.47
N ILE A 256 29.06 20.41 36.95
CA ILE A 256 29.59 19.23 37.63
C ILE A 256 30.46 18.39 36.68
N MET A 257 30.03 18.20 35.43
CA MET A 257 30.81 17.48 34.41
C MET A 257 32.12 18.20 34.07
N GLN A 258 32.09 19.53 34.03
CA GLN A 258 33.31 20.34 33.82
C GLN A 258 34.27 20.22 35.00
N MET A 259 33.76 20.26 36.24
CA MET A 259 34.57 20.08 37.45
C MET A 259 35.20 18.69 37.53
N MET A 260 34.48 17.63 37.12
CA MET A 260 34.95 16.25 37.15
C MET A 260 35.81 15.85 35.94
N ARG A 261 36.09 16.76 34.99
CA ARG A 261 36.79 16.47 33.72
C ARG A 261 36.19 15.30 32.92
N LEU A 262 34.86 15.21 32.88
CA LEU A 262 34.16 14.15 32.17
C LEU A 262 34.06 14.44 30.67
N ARG A 263 34.26 13.43 29.81
CA ARG A 263 34.12 13.61 28.35
C ARG A 263 32.66 13.77 27.95
N ALA A 264 32.35 14.76 27.12
CA ALA A 264 30.99 14.99 26.60
C ALA A 264 30.45 13.77 25.82
N LEU A 265 31.31 13.08 25.07
CA LEU A 265 30.95 11.84 24.37
C LEU A 265 30.49 10.74 25.32
N ALA A 266 31.11 10.62 26.51
CA ALA A 266 30.72 9.60 27.47
C ALA A 266 29.31 9.85 28.04
N PHE A 267 28.94 11.11 28.20
CA PHE A 267 27.58 11.50 28.60
C PHE A 267 26.54 11.12 27.55
N TRP A 268 26.77 11.47 26.27
CA TRP A 268 25.84 11.13 25.20
C TRP A 268 25.71 9.62 25.00
N LEU A 269 26.82 8.89 25.00
CA LEU A 269 26.82 7.43 24.86
C LEU A 269 26.10 6.73 26.01
N SER A 270 26.27 7.21 27.25
CA SER A 270 25.56 6.65 28.41
C SER A 270 24.04 6.75 28.26
N TRP A 271 23.53 7.91 27.85
CA TRP A 271 22.11 8.10 27.60
C TRP A 271 21.64 7.31 26.37
N ALA A 272 22.39 7.34 25.27
CA ALA A 272 22.06 6.57 24.08
C ALA A 272 21.95 5.06 24.36
N LEU A 273 22.90 4.48 25.12
CA LEU A 273 22.86 3.07 25.51
C LEU A 273 21.66 2.74 26.40
N LEU A 274 21.37 3.58 27.40
CA LEU A 274 20.21 3.38 28.25
C LEU A 274 18.93 3.37 27.42
N TYR A 275 18.75 4.34 26.53
CA TYR A 275 17.54 4.42 25.71
C TYR A 275 17.47 3.37 24.60
N ALA A 276 18.60 2.90 24.07
CA ALA A 276 18.62 1.75 23.17
C ALA A 276 18.00 0.51 23.84
N VAL A 277 18.24 0.30 25.13
CA VAL A 277 17.59 -0.80 25.88
C VAL A 277 16.07 -0.57 26.00
N TYR A 278 15.62 0.66 26.24
CA TYR A 278 14.18 0.97 26.27
C TYR A 278 13.51 0.73 24.92
N VAL A 279 14.13 1.22 23.84
CA VAL A 279 13.67 1.02 22.46
C VAL A 279 13.65 -0.47 22.12
N LEU A 280 14.63 -1.26 22.56
CA LEU A 280 14.65 -2.70 22.37
C LEU A 280 13.48 -3.40 23.05
N ILE A 281 13.17 -3.05 24.31
CA ILE A 281 12.02 -3.61 25.03
C ILE A 281 10.72 -3.27 24.31
N MET A 282 10.55 -2.02 23.91
CA MET A 282 9.36 -1.57 23.17
C MET A 282 9.25 -2.23 21.80
N ALA A 283 10.36 -2.38 21.07
CA ALA A 283 10.40 -3.06 19.78
C ALA A 283 9.99 -4.54 19.92
N ASN A 284 10.45 -5.25 20.97
CA ASN A 284 10.03 -6.62 21.24
C ASN A 284 8.52 -6.71 21.51
N LEU A 285 8.00 -5.81 22.36
CA LEU A 285 6.58 -5.77 22.70
C LEU A 285 5.70 -5.46 21.47
N MET A 286 6.11 -4.49 20.63
CA MET A 286 5.43 -4.18 19.38
C MET A 286 5.53 -5.33 18.38
N THR A 287 6.66 -6.03 18.32
CA THR A 287 6.84 -7.17 17.42
C THR A 287 5.91 -8.31 17.78
N LEU A 288 5.75 -8.62 19.07
CA LEU A 288 4.79 -9.62 19.54
C LEU A 288 3.37 -9.31 19.06
N LEU A 289 2.96 -8.04 19.08
CA LEU A 289 1.66 -7.63 18.55
C LEU A 289 1.59 -7.54 17.02
N ALA A 290 2.71 -7.37 16.33
CA ALA A 290 2.74 -7.19 14.88
C ALA A 290 2.84 -8.51 14.12
N ASP A 291 3.54 -9.49 14.69
CA ASP A 291 3.82 -10.81 14.09
C ASP A 291 2.51 -11.57 13.83
N ASP A 292 1.63 -11.60 14.84
CA ASP A 292 0.35 -12.31 14.79
C ASP A 292 -0.68 -11.65 13.85
N TYR A 293 -0.49 -10.37 13.49
CA TYR A 293 -1.56 -9.58 12.86
C TYR A 293 -1.20 -8.97 11.50
N VAL A 294 -0.04 -8.31 11.40
CA VAL A 294 0.37 -7.55 10.20
C VAL A 294 1.35 -8.37 9.36
N PHE A 295 2.31 -9.03 10.01
CA PHE A 295 3.44 -9.66 9.35
C PHE A 295 3.42 -11.19 9.39
N LEU A 296 2.27 -11.80 9.09
CA LEU A 296 2.02 -13.25 9.15
C LEU A 296 3.03 -14.18 8.44
N ARG A 297 3.86 -13.65 7.53
CA ARG A 297 4.88 -14.42 6.78
C ARG A 297 6.32 -13.97 7.04
N SER A 298 6.51 -12.90 7.81
CA SER A 298 7.85 -12.39 8.06
C SER A 298 8.43 -13.07 9.29
N SER A 299 9.75 -13.11 9.41
CA SER A 299 10.39 -13.63 10.62
C SER A 299 10.34 -12.60 11.74
N TYR A 300 9.96 -13.03 12.95
CA TYR A 300 10.00 -12.22 14.17
C TYR A 300 11.27 -11.36 14.31
N GLY A 301 12.45 -11.95 14.09
CA GLY A 301 13.73 -11.25 14.25
C GLY A 301 13.92 -10.06 13.30
N LEU A 302 13.43 -10.14 12.06
CA LEU A 302 13.50 -9.04 11.09
C LEU A 302 12.56 -7.90 11.48
N ILE A 303 11.35 -8.21 11.95
CA ILE A 303 10.37 -7.20 12.40
C ILE A 303 10.90 -6.48 13.64
N MET A 304 11.43 -7.24 14.61
CA MET A 304 12.06 -6.67 15.81
C MET A 304 13.23 -5.76 15.44
N LEU A 305 14.08 -6.19 14.51
CA LEU A 305 15.21 -5.39 14.04
C LEU A 305 14.73 -4.09 13.38
N LEU A 306 13.71 -4.18 12.53
CA LEU A 306 13.13 -3.03 11.85
C LEU A 306 12.60 -2.01 12.86
N PHE A 307 11.81 -2.43 13.85
CA PHE A 307 11.29 -1.54 14.88
C PHE A 307 12.38 -0.98 15.79
N PHE A 308 13.40 -1.77 16.10
CA PHE A 308 14.54 -1.32 16.87
C PHE A 308 15.34 -0.23 16.13
N LEU A 309 15.68 -0.45 14.86
CA LEU A 309 16.38 0.52 14.03
C LEU A 309 15.55 1.78 13.82
N TYR A 310 14.25 1.63 13.58
CA TYR A 310 13.32 2.74 13.47
C TYR A 310 13.25 3.56 14.77
N GLY A 311 13.14 2.91 15.92
CA GLY A 311 13.10 3.59 17.21
C GLY A 311 14.41 4.27 17.61
N ILE A 312 15.57 3.79 17.13
CA ILE A 312 16.86 4.47 17.31
C ILE A 312 16.98 5.68 16.38
N SER A 313 16.38 5.64 15.20
CA SER A 313 16.43 6.72 14.21
C SER A 313 15.44 7.84 14.48
N SER A 314 14.33 7.55 15.18
CA SER A 314 13.30 8.53 15.56
C SER A 314 13.86 9.59 16.49
#